data_AF-A0A2I3M3G0-F1
#
_entry.id   AF-A0A2I3M3G0-F1
#
_cell.length_a   1.000
_cell.length_b   1.000
_cell.length_c   1.000
_cell.angle_alpha   90.00
_cell.angle_beta   90.00
_cell.angle_gamma   90.00
#
_symmetry.space_group_name_H-M   'P 1'
#
loop_
_entity.id
_entity.type
_entity.pdbx_description
1 polymer ?
#
loop_
_entity_poly.entity_id
_entity_poly.type
_entity_poly.pdbx_seq_one_letter_code
_entity_poly.pdbx_strand_id
1 'polypeptide(L)'
;MALPLPVALLLGVPANPSFLLSQMQMRFDGRLGFPGGFVDSQDSSLEDVLNRGLLEQLGEAAADFRVERPDCRSSYAGSGPRIVAHFCAKSLTLEQLSAVESSATGAKDHGLEVLGLVRVSLYTLRDGVGGRPIFLENCFIGASREQLLDTLQDLGVVEAGLSQAFRSQFV
;
A
#
# COMPACT_ATOMS: atom_id res chain seq x y z
N MET A 1 4.08 -24.97 5.42
CA MET A 1 4.02 -23.65 6.07
C MET A 1 3.79 -22.61 4.97
N ALA A 2 2.95 -21.61 5.18
CA ALA A 2 2.75 -20.53 4.22
C ALA A 2 3.80 -19.44 4.44
N LEU A 3 4.30 -18.82 3.37
CA LEU A 3 5.27 -17.73 3.44
C LEU A 3 4.54 -16.41 3.76
N PRO A 4 4.90 -15.70 4.84
CA PRO A 4 4.32 -14.41 5.15
C PRO A 4 4.88 -13.32 4.24
N LEU A 5 4.01 -12.43 3.77
CA LEU A 5 4.35 -11.23 3.00
C LEU A 5 3.71 -10.01 3.68
N PRO A 6 4.39 -9.35 4.62
CA PRO A 6 3.95 -8.08 5.16
C PRO A 6 4.11 -6.94 4.14
N VAL A 7 3.06 -6.13 4.01
CA VAL A 7 3.01 -4.92 3.18
C VAL A 7 2.35 -3.78 3.95
N ALA A 8 2.71 -2.54 3.63
CA ALA A 8 2.20 -1.35 4.29
C ALA A 8 1.57 -0.35 3.31
N LEU A 9 0.37 0.09 3.62
CA LEU A 9 -0.18 1.33 3.08
C LEU A 9 0.27 2.50 3.96
N LEU A 10 0.99 3.44 3.37
CA LEU A 10 1.36 4.70 4.01
C LEU A 10 0.30 5.76 3.72
N LEU A 11 -0.19 6.39 4.78
CA LEU A 11 -1.28 7.35 4.76
C LEU A 11 -0.80 8.70 5.27
N GLY A 12 -0.70 9.70 4.40
CA GLY A 12 -0.63 11.09 4.82
C GLY A 12 -2.00 11.54 5.31
N VAL A 13 -2.13 11.88 6.59
CA VAL A 13 -3.40 12.32 7.18
C VAL A 13 -3.44 13.85 7.25
N PRO A 14 -4.10 14.54 6.33
CA PRO A 14 -4.36 15.98 6.46
C PRO A 14 -5.54 16.23 7.40
N ALA A 15 -5.76 17.51 7.73
CA ALA A 15 -6.85 17.95 8.60
C ALA A 15 -8.26 17.58 8.11
N ASN A 16 -8.44 17.22 6.83
CA ASN A 16 -9.71 16.78 6.27
C ASN A 16 -9.53 15.39 5.60
N PRO A 17 -10.28 14.35 6.02
CA PRO A 17 -10.15 12.98 5.50
C PRO A 17 -10.31 12.83 3.99
N SER A 18 -11.01 13.76 3.33
CA SER A 18 -11.20 13.76 1.87
C SER A 18 -9.90 14.02 1.09
N PHE A 19 -8.86 14.51 1.77
CA PHE A 19 -7.54 14.79 1.18
C PHE A 19 -6.48 13.76 1.60
N LEU A 20 -6.89 12.67 2.25
CA LEU A 20 -6.00 11.59 2.65
C LEU A 20 -5.12 11.18 1.47
N LEU A 21 -3.81 11.14 1.70
CA LEU A 21 -2.84 10.79 0.69
C LEU A 21 -2.41 9.34 0.94
N SER A 22 -2.74 8.46 0.00
CA SER A 22 -2.32 7.06 0.08
C SER A 22 -1.20 6.80 -0.90
N GLN A 23 -0.18 6.07 -0.46
CA GLN A 23 0.99 5.74 -1.28
C GLN A 23 0.93 4.30 -1.79
N MET A 24 1.14 4.13 -3.10
CA MET A 24 1.42 2.84 -3.73
C MET A 24 2.71 2.95 -4.57
N GLN A 25 3.16 1.82 -5.10
CA GLN A 25 4.33 1.74 -5.96
C GLN A 25 4.08 0.92 -7.23
N MET A 26 4.69 1.35 -8.33
CA MET A 26 4.84 0.55 -9.54
C MET A 26 5.96 -0.46 -9.30
N ARG A 27 5.66 -1.73 -9.45
CA ARG A 27 6.62 -2.83 -9.29
C ARG A 27 7.29 -3.18 -10.61
N PHE A 28 8.40 -3.91 -10.53
CA PHE A 28 9.12 -4.43 -11.69
C PHE A 28 8.26 -5.29 -12.64
N ASP A 29 7.20 -5.91 -12.13
CA ASP A 29 6.24 -6.73 -12.89
C ASP A 29 5.14 -5.91 -13.60
N GLY A 30 5.24 -4.57 -13.54
CA GLY A 30 4.30 -3.65 -14.18
C GLY A 30 2.97 -3.50 -13.44
N ARG A 31 2.86 -3.97 -12.20
CA ARG A 31 1.63 -3.89 -11.38
C ARG A 31 1.80 -2.92 -10.22
N LEU A 32 0.69 -2.30 -9.82
CA LEU A 32 0.59 -1.48 -8.62
C LEU A 32 0.48 -2.36 -7.37
N GLY A 33 1.24 -2.00 -6.34
CA GLY A 33 1.19 -2.66 -5.04
C GLY A 33 1.62 -1.74 -3.91
N PHE A 34 1.64 -2.29 -2.71
CA PHE A 34 2.17 -1.62 -1.53
C PHE A 34 3.65 -1.96 -1.32
N PRO A 35 4.43 -1.04 -0.72
CA PRO A 35 5.76 -1.37 -0.26
C PRO A 35 5.71 -2.42 0.86
N GLY A 36 6.76 -3.23 0.97
CA GLY A 36 6.84 -4.34 1.92
C GLY A 36 7.95 -5.31 1.59
N GLY A 37 7.91 -6.52 2.14
CA GLY A 37 8.95 -7.51 1.92
C GLY A 37 8.51 -8.93 2.27
N PHE A 38 9.19 -9.92 1.71
CA PHE A 38 9.02 -11.31 2.12
C PHE A 38 9.78 -11.57 3.42
N VAL A 39 9.20 -12.45 4.26
CA VAL A 39 9.86 -12.93 5.47
C VAL A 39 10.90 -13.98 5.12
N ASP A 40 12.10 -13.84 5.66
CA ASP A 40 13.17 -14.84 5.65
C ASP A 40 13.23 -15.57 7.01
N SER A 41 13.83 -16.76 6.99
CA SER A 41 14.07 -17.64 8.13
C SER A 41 14.79 -17.02 9.33
N GLN A 42 15.49 -15.90 9.13
CA GLN A 42 16.26 -15.19 10.16
C GLN A 42 15.48 -14.05 10.82
N ASP A 43 14.27 -13.77 10.37
CA ASP A 43 13.53 -12.60 10.82
C ASP A 43 12.77 -12.86 12.14
N SER A 44 12.91 -11.91 13.07
CA SER A 44 12.37 -12.01 14.43
C SER A 44 10.86 -11.74 14.54
N SER A 45 10.31 -10.90 13.66
CA SER A 45 8.90 -10.53 13.65
C SER A 45 8.44 -10.01 12.28
N LEU A 46 7.13 -10.02 12.01
CA LEU A 46 6.56 -9.48 10.78
C LEU A 46 6.84 -7.97 10.64
N GLU A 47 6.85 -7.26 11.76
CA GLU A 47 7.13 -5.83 11.81
C GLU A 47 8.59 -5.55 11.46
N ASP A 48 9.53 -6.34 11.95
CA ASP A 48 10.95 -6.17 11.59
C ASP A 48 11.18 -6.36 10.09
N VAL A 49 10.55 -7.37 9.49
CA VAL A 49 10.59 -7.60 8.04
C VAL A 49 10.00 -6.43 7.27
N LEU A 50 8.83 -5.98 7.71
CA LEU A 50 8.13 -4.88 7.07
C LEU A 50 8.97 -3.61 7.09
N ASN A 51 9.50 -3.24 8.26
CA ASN A 51 10.31 -2.03 8.40
C ASN A 51 11.64 -2.13 7.64
N ARG A 52 12.27 -3.31 7.57
CA ARG A 52 13.43 -3.54 6.69
C ARG A 52 13.06 -3.32 5.22
N GLY A 53 12.00 -3.96 4.74
CA GLY A 53 11.55 -3.83 3.35
C GLY A 53 11.17 -2.38 3.00
N LEU A 54 10.54 -1.67 3.92
CA LEU A 54 10.23 -0.24 3.75
C LEU A 54 11.51 0.59 3.62
N LEU A 55 12.54 0.34 4.43
CA LEU A 55 13.82 1.04 4.31
C LEU A 55 14.51 0.77 2.96
N GLU A 56 14.49 -0.47 2.49
CA GLU A 56 15.12 -0.86 1.21
C GLU A 56 14.39 -0.25 0.00
N GLN A 57 13.06 -0.16 0.06
CA GLN A 57 12.21 0.33 -1.04
C GLN A 57 11.96 1.83 -1.04
N LEU A 58 11.97 2.48 0.13
CA LEU A 58 11.60 3.88 0.30
C LEU A 58 12.78 4.77 0.70
N GLY A 59 13.92 4.19 1.09
CA GLY A 59 15.13 4.93 1.46
C GLY A 59 15.10 5.46 2.90
N GLU A 60 16.06 6.34 3.22
CA GLU A 60 16.39 6.73 4.59
C GLU A 60 15.24 7.38 5.37
N ALA A 61 14.31 8.10 4.72
CA ALA A 61 13.17 8.71 5.40
C ALA A 61 12.20 7.67 6.01
N ALA A 62 12.25 6.41 5.56
CA ALA A 62 11.49 5.34 6.19
C ALA A 62 11.98 5.00 7.61
N ALA A 63 13.19 5.43 8.00
CA ALA A 63 13.70 5.27 9.37
C ALA A 63 13.05 6.21 10.39
N ASP A 64 12.38 7.28 9.93
CA ASP A 64 11.74 8.29 10.79
C ASP A 64 10.39 7.82 11.36
N PHE A 65 9.90 6.67 10.91
CA PHE A 65 8.71 6.03 11.44
C PHE A 65 8.91 4.52 11.52
N ARG A 66 8.01 3.87 12.26
CA ARG A 66 8.00 2.43 12.39
C ARG A 66 6.58 1.91 12.30
N VAL A 67 6.38 0.88 11.49
CA VAL A 67 5.12 0.12 11.46
C VAL A 67 5.15 -0.89 12.59
N GLU A 68 4.12 -0.86 13.41
CA GLU A 68 3.97 -1.71 14.60
C GLU A 68 2.71 -2.57 14.52
N ARG A 69 2.59 -3.55 15.42
CA ARG A 69 1.41 -4.43 15.51
C ARG A 69 0.05 -3.70 15.47
N PRO A 70 -0.16 -2.56 16.17
CA PRO A 70 -1.42 -1.84 16.12
C PRO A 70 -1.76 -1.24 14.74
N ASP A 71 -0.75 -1.06 13.89
CA ASP A 71 -0.95 -0.57 12.52
C ASP A 71 -1.47 -1.69 11.60
N CYS A 72 -1.36 -2.96 12.00
CA CYS A 72 -1.74 -4.10 11.18
C CYS A 72 -3.25 -4.36 11.22
N ARG A 73 -3.84 -4.53 10.04
CA ARG A 73 -5.30 -4.51 9.84
C ARG A 73 -5.86 -5.87 9.45
N SER A 74 -5.23 -6.52 8.47
CA SER A 74 -5.80 -7.71 7.86
C SER A 74 -4.72 -8.68 7.39
N SER A 75 -5.14 -9.92 7.15
CA SER A 75 -4.28 -10.97 6.62
C SER A 75 -5.08 -11.78 5.61
N TYR A 76 -4.61 -11.83 4.37
CA TYR A 76 -5.27 -12.55 3.28
C TYR A 76 -4.42 -13.73 2.84
N ALA A 77 -5.03 -14.93 2.88
CA ALA A 77 -4.46 -16.12 2.26
C ALA A 77 -5.08 -16.27 0.87
N GLY A 78 -4.24 -16.23 -0.17
CA GLY A 78 -4.68 -16.51 -1.53
C GLY A 78 -4.99 -18.00 -1.74
N SER A 79 -5.79 -18.33 -2.75
CA SER A 79 -6.06 -19.71 -3.17
C SER A 79 -4.90 -20.38 -3.91
N GLY A 80 -3.88 -19.61 -4.28
CA GLY A 80 -2.72 -20.07 -5.05
C GLY A 80 -1.54 -20.52 -4.17
N PRO A 81 -0.30 -20.03 -4.41
CA PRO A 81 0.85 -20.41 -3.60
C PRO A 81 0.57 -20.13 -2.12
N ARG A 82 1.13 -20.96 -1.25
CA ARG A 82 0.96 -20.86 0.21
C ARG A 82 1.62 -19.56 0.71
N ILE A 83 1.00 -18.42 0.49
CA ILE A 83 1.43 -17.09 0.87
C ILE A 83 0.30 -16.43 1.66
N VAL A 84 0.64 -15.81 2.78
CA VAL A 84 -0.29 -14.99 3.56
C VAL A 84 0.19 -13.55 3.49
N ALA A 85 -0.61 -12.70 2.85
CA ALA A 85 -0.34 -11.26 2.75
C ALA A 85 -0.83 -10.58 4.02
N HIS A 86 0.08 -10.09 4.85
CA HIS A 86 -0.23 -9.30 6.04
C HIS A 86 -0.23 -7.83 5.65
N PHE A 87 -1.31 -7.12 5.96
CA PHE A 87 -1.48 -5.73 5.54
C PHE A 87 -1.58 -4.81 6.75
N CYS A 88 -0.75 -3.78 6.75
CA CYS A 88 -0.72 -2.75 7.78
C CYS A 88 -0.94 -1.37 7.17
N ALA A 89 -1.54 -0.45 7.92
CA ALA A 89 -1.83 0.91 7.49
C ALA A 89 -1.24 1.89 8.50
N LYS A 90 -0.27 2.70 8.06
CA LYS A 90 0.46 3.65 8.90
C LYS A 90 0.10 5.08 8.56
N SER A 91 -0.40 5.82 9.54
CA SER A 91 -0.58 7.27 9.43
C SER A 91 0.73 8.00 9.62
N LEU A 92 1.06 8.88 8.69
CA LEU A 92 2.22 9.76 8.66
C LEU A 92 1.76 11.21 8.57
N THR A 93 2.62 12.15 9.00
CA THR A 93 2.42 13.56 8.69
C THR A 93 2.66 13.81 7.19
N LEU A 94 2.18 14.95 6.68
CA LEU A 94 2.42 15.33 5.29
C LEU A 94 3.91 15.54 5.00
N GLU A 95 4.67 16.06 5.97
CA GLU A 95 6.12 16.21 5.85
C GLU A 95 6.80 14.85 5.75
N GLN A 96 6.44 13.89 6.61
CA GLN A 96 6.98 12.53 6.57
C GLN A 96 6.67 11.84 5.25
N LEU A 97 5.44 11.95 4.74
CA LEU A 97 5.07 11.35 3.46
C LEU A 97 5.87 11.98 2.30
N SER A 98 6.05 13.31 2.31
CA SER A 98 6.81 14.01 1.27
C SER A 98 8.31 13.66 1.34
N ALA A 99 8.85 13.45 2.54
CA ALA A 99 10.21 12.99 2.75
C ALA A 99 10.42 11.58 2.17
N VAL A 100 9.48 10.67 2.42
CA VAL A 100 9.45 9.31 1.82
C VAL A 100 9.47 9.37 0.30
N GLU A 101 8.64 10.21 -0.31
CA GLU A 101 8.61 10.36 -1.77
C GLU A 101 9.93 10.88 -2.34
N SER A 102 10.56 11.80 -1.62
CA SER A 102 11.83 12.39 -2.01
C SER A 102 12.98 11.38 -1.90
N SER A 103 13.02 10.59 -0.83
CA SER A 103 14.08 9.59 -0.60
C SER A 103 13.95 8.34 -1.46
N ALA A 104 12.73 7.98 -1.89
CA ALA A 104 12.46 6.73 -2.60
C ALA A 104 13.22 6.58 -3.93
N THR A 105 13.57 7.69 -4.59
CA THR A 105 14.36 7.65 -5.83
C THR A 105 15.84 7.30 -5.61
N GLY A 106 16.34 7.49 -4.39
CA GLY A 106 17.68 7.06 -3.97
C GLY A 106 17.70 5.74 -3.20
N ALA A 107 16.54 5.08 -3.07
CA ALA A 107 16.43 3.82 -2.34
C ALA A 107 17.15 2.68 -3.06
N LYS A 108 17.56 1.65 -2.30
CA LYS A 108 18.30 0.49 -2.82
C LYS A 108 17.57 -0.21 -3.97
N ASP A 109 16.25 -0.31 -3.86
CA ASP A 109 15.44 -1.07 -4.82
C ASP A 109 14.88 -0.21 -5.97
N HIS A 110 15.19 1.09 -5.99
CA HIS A 110 14.75 2.00 -7.04
C HIS A 110 15.37 1.65 -8.39
N GLY A 111 14.53 1.50 -9.42
CA GLY A 111 14.94 1.07 -10.76
C GLY A 111 15.19 -0.43 -10.87
N LEU A 112 15.03 -1.20 -9.78
CA LEU A 112 15.12 -2.65 -9.75
C LEU A 112 13.72 -3.23 -9.45
N GLU A 113 13.41 -3.49 -8.18
CA GLU A 113 12.12 -4.05 -7.78
C GLU A 113 11.00 -2.99 -7.77
N VAL A 114 11.37 -1.73 -7.56
CA VAL A 114 10.45 -0.58 -7.48
C VAL A 114 10.76 0.40 -8.60
N LEU A 115 9.77 0.64 -9.46
CA LEU A 115 9.90 1.53 -10.62
C LEU A 115 9.42 2.95 -10.35
N GLY A 116 8.76 3.19 -9.21
CA GLY A 116 8.34 4.53 -8.81
C GLY A 116 7.15 4.52 -7.87
N LEU A 117 7.05 5.58 -7.08
CA LEU A 117 5.95 5.84 -6.15
C LEU A 117 4.80 6.56 -6.86
N VAL A 118 3.56 6.16 -6.57
CA VAL A 118 2.35 6.80 -7.07
C VAL A 118 1.36 7.11 -5.93
N ARG A 119 0.87 8.36 -5.88
CA ARG A 119 -0.23 8.72 -4.99
C ARG A 119 -1.55 8.19 -5.55
N VAL A 120 -2.36 7.58 -4.69
CA VAL A 120 -3.71 7.13 -5.05
C VAL A 120 -4.62 8.34 -5.23
N SER A 121 -5.32 8.42 -6.36
CA SER A 121 -6.36 9.43 -6.56
C SER A 121 -7.64 9.01 -5.85
N LEU A 122 -8.06 9.74 -4.81
CA LEU A 122 -9.27 9.43 -4.03
C LEU A 122 -10.52 10.20 -4.49
N TYR A 123 -10.34 11.28 -5.24
CA TYR A 123 -11.42 12.09 -5.80
C TYR A 123 -11.91 11.51 -7.13
N THR A 124 -13.16 11.84 -7.50
CA THR A 124 -13.68 11.64 -8.85
C THR A 124 -13.82 12.99 -9.53
N LEU A 125 -13.30 13.11 -10.75
CA LEU A 125 -13.44 14.33 -11.55
C LEU A 125 -14.89 14.54 -11.99
N ARG A 126 -15.21 15.76 -12.44
CA ARG A 126 -16.59 16.13 -12.83
C ARG A 126 -17.15 15.31 -13.99
N ASP A 127 -16.28 14.69 -14.78
CA ASP A 127 -16.67 13.78 -15.87
C ASP A 127 -17.17 12.42 -15.36
N GLY A 128 -17.04 12.13 -14.07
CA GLY A 128 -17.42 10.86 -13.46
C GLY A 128 -16.45 9.71 -13.72
N VAL A 129 -15.38 9.95 -14.50
CA VAL A 129 -14.46 8.92 -14.99
C VAL A 129 -13.06 9.15 -14.43
N GLY A 130 -12.54 10.37 -14.51
CA GLY A 130 -11.18 10.68 -14.08
C GLY A 130 -10.99 10.61 -12.56
N GLY A 131 -9.73 10.37 -12.14
CA GLY A 131 -9.34 10.24 -10.74
C GLY A 131 -9.46 8.79 -10.25
N ARG A 132 -10.21 8.56 -9.17
CA ARG A 132 -10.36 7.27 -8.51
C ARG A 132 -10.86 6.14 -9.43
N PRO A 133 -11.90 6.32 -10.27
CA PRO A 133 -12.41 5.22 -11.10
C PRO A 133 -11.33 4.67 -12.04
N ILE A 134 -10.69 5.53 -12.84
CA ILE A 134 -9.59 5.16 -13.73
C ILE A 134 -8.37 4.63 -12.97
N PHE A 135 -8.06 5.18 -11.78
CA PHE A 135 -6.98 4.63 -10.96
C PHE A 135 -7.22 3.15 -10.60
N LEU A 136 -8.45 2.79 -10.25
CA LEU A 136 -8.85 1.42 -9.89
C LEU A 136 -8.95 0.46 -11.09
N GLU A 137 -8.85 0.96 -12.32
CA GLU A 137 -8.74 0.15 -13.55
C GLU A 137 -7.29 -0.28 -13.87
N ASN A 138 -6.30 0.22 -13.13
CA ASN A 138 -4.91 -0.24 -13.29
C ASN A 138 -4.74 -1.71 -12.89
N CYS A 139 -3.62 -2.31 -13.28
CA CYS A 139 -3.26 -3.66 -12.88
C CYS A 139 -2.66 -3.66 -11.47
N PHE A 140 -3.28 -4.38 -10.53
CA PHE A 140 -2.80 -4.52 -9.16
C PHE A 140 -2.20 -5.91 -8.90
N ILE A 141 -1.22 -5.99 -8.00
CA ILE A 141 -0.68 -7.27 -7.54
C ILE A 141 -1.57 -7.87 -6.44
N GLY A 142 -1.79 -9.18 -6.50
CA GLY A 142 -2.47 -9.93 -5.44
C GLY A 142 -3.78 -9.29 -4.99
N ALA A 143 -3.92 -9.08 -3.69
CA ALA A 143 -5.09 -8.47 -3.05
C ALA A 143 -4.92 -6.96 -2.79
N SER A 144 -3.94 -6.29 -3.40
CA SER A 144 -3.62 -4.89 -3.07
C SER A 144 -4.76 -3.92 -3.39
N ARG A 145 -5.55 -4.20 -4.43
CA ARG A 145 -6.74 -3.40 -4.78
C ARG A 145 -7.82 -3.52 -3.71
N GLU A 146 -8.11 -4.74 -3.26
CA GLU A 146 -9.10 -5.01 -2.23
C GLU A 146 -8.66 -4.44 -0.88
N GLN A 147 -7.39 -4.62 -0.51
CA GLN A 147 -6.79 -4.03 0.69
C GLN A 147 -6.91 -2.49 0.71
N LEU A 148 -6.68 -1.84 -0.44
CA LEU A 148 -6.88 -0.40 -0.59
C LEU A 148 -8.33 -0.01 -0.32
N LEU A 149 -9.28 -0.66 -1.00
CA LEU A 149 -10.70 -0.33 -0.91
C LEU A 149 -11.26 -0.57 0.50
N ASP A 150 -10.94 -1.71 1.11
CA ASP A 150 -11.39 -2.06 2.45
C ASP A 150 -10.85 -1.03 3.47
N THR A 151 -9.59 -0.62 3.35
CA THR A 151 -9.01 0.41 4.24
C THR A 151 -9.64 1.79 4.04
N LEU A 152 -9.88 2.20 2.80
CA LEU A 152 -10.53 3.49 2.52
C LEU A 152 -11.97 3.53 3.02
N GLN A 153 -12.67 2.40 2.99
CA GLN A 153 -14.01 2.26 3.57
C GLN A 153 -13.96 2.34 5.10
N ASP A 154 -13.02 1.65 5.75
CA ASP A 154 -12.85 1.68 7.21
C ASP A 154 -12.51 3.09 7.73
N LEU A 155 -11.78 3.88 6.94
CA LEU A 155 -11.45 5.28 7.24
C LEU A 155 -12.58 6.26 6.92
N GLY A 156 -13.71 5.79 6.36
CA GLY A 156 -14.85 6.62 6.00
C GLY A 156 -14.59 7.58 4.84
N VAL A 157 -13.55 7.34 4.04
CA VAL A 157 -13.19 8.17 2.87
C VAL A 157 -14.05 7.84 1.66
N VAL A 158 -14.60 6.62 1.64
CA VAL A 158 -15.36 6.05 0.53
C VAL A 158 -16.69 5.51 1.07
N GLU A 159 -17.79 5.69 0.31
CA GLU A 159 -19.10 5.17 0.71
C GLU A 159 -19.09 3.64 0.87
N ALA A 160 -19.83 3.16 1.88
CA ALA A 160 -19.94 1.74 2.17
C ALA A 160 -20.50 0.96 0.97
N GLY A 161 -19.84 -0.13 0.58
CA GLY A 161 -20.29 -1.02 -0.50
C GLY A 161 -19.56 -0.87 -1.84
N LEU A 162 -18.63 0.09 -1.98
CA LEU A 162 -17.83 0.23 -3.20
C LEU A 162 -16.93 -0.98 -3.49
N SER A 163 -16.45 -1.68 -2.46
CA SER A 163 -15.71 -2.94 -2.60
C SER A 163 -16.53 -4.05 -3.28
N GLN A 164 -17.87 -4.04 -3.11
CA GLN A 164 -18.76 -5.02 -3.75
C GLN A 164 -19.04 -4.66 -5.21
N ALA A 165 -19.24 -3.38 -5.53
CA ALA A 165 -19.49 -2.91 -6.89
C ALA A 165 -18.32 -3.17 -7.86
N PHE A 166 -17.09 -3.13 -7.35
CA PHE A 166 -15.88 -3.41 -8.12
C PHE A 166 -15.54 -4.92 -8.21
N ARG A 167 -16.13 -5.76 -7.37
CA ARG A 167 -16.03 -7.22 -7.45
C ARG A 167 -16.97 -7.82 -8.50
N SER A 168 -18.09 -7.16 -8.81
CA SER A 168 -19.09 -7.65 -9.77
C SER A 168 -18.79 -7.29 -11.24
N GLN A 169 -17.74 -6.52 -11.53
CA GLN A 169 -17.34 -6.16 -12.90
C GLN A 169 -16.33 -7.12 -13.54
N PHE A 170 -15.86 -8.15 -12.81
CA PHE A 170 -14.88 -9.13 -13.30
C PHE A 170 -15.27 -10.59 -12.96
N VAL A 171 -16.56 -10.93 -13.10
CA VAL A 171 -17.03 -12.32 -13.28
C VAL A 171 -17.55 -12.48 -14.69
#